data_AF-A0A133ZHU4-F1
#
_entry.id   AF-A0A133ZHU4-F1
#
_cell.length_a   1.000
_cell.length_b   1.000
_cell.length_c   1.000
_cell.angle_alpha   90.00
_cell.angle_beta   90.00
_cell.angle_gamma   90.00
#
_symmetry.space_group_name_H-M   'P 1'
#
loop_
_entity.id
_entity.type
_entity.pdbx_description
1 polymer ?
#
loop_
_entity_poly.entity_id
_entity_poly.type
_entity_poly.pdbx_seq_one_letter_code
_entity_poly.pdbx_strand_id
1 'polypeptide(L)' 'MKKIVLASVISLSLVFTGCAKISSMRAGVQIKSAQKYLLSEDYERAIEKLNRAIAMDPKNVEAHLLLVEAYQKSDMNEE' A
#
# COMPACT_ATOMS: atom_id res chain seq x y z
N MET A 1 21.33 -25.80 28.51
CA MET A 1 21.50 -25.80 27.03
C MET A 1 20.17 -25.90 26.29
N LYS A 2 19.36 -26.95 26.46
CA LYS A 2 18.04 -27.11 25.79
C LYS A 2 17.05 -25.94 26.04
N LYS A 3 17.01 -25.39 27.26
CA LYS A 3 16.15 -24.25 27.64
C LYS A 3 16.56 -22.90 27.00
N ILE A 4 17.85 -22.72 26.71
CA ILE A 4 18.39 -21.50 26.09
C ILE A 4 18.12 -21.53 24.57
N VAL A 5 18.22 -22.71 23.96
CA VAL A 5 17.83 -22.93 22.56
C VAL A 5 16.33 -22.69 22.36
N LEU A 6 15.48 -23.18 23.27
CA LEU A 6 14.03 -22.93 23.26
C LEU A 6 13.69 -21.43 23.36
N ALA A 7 14.38 -20.67 24.21
CA ALA A 7 14.17 -19.23 24.33
C ALA A 7 14.60 -18.45 23.06
N SER A 8 15.66 -18.89 22.38
CA SER A 8 16.16 -18.25 21.15
C SER A 8 15.27 -18.48 19.93
N VAL A 9 14.50 -19.57 19.89
CA VAL A 9 13.58 -19.88 18.78
C VAL A 9 12.29 -19.05 18.90
N ILE A 10 11.87 -18.73 20.13
CA ILE A 10 10.67 -17.92 20.40
C ILE A 10 10.91 -16.45 20.05
N SER A 11 12.11 -15.91 20.32
CA SER A 11 12.46 -14.53 19.97
C SER A 11 12.55 -14.30 18.46
N LEU A 12 13.02 -15.29 17.70
CA LEU A 12 13.09 -15.21 16.23
C LEU A 12 11.70 -15.26 15.56
N SER A 13 10.73 -15.91 16.21
CA SER A 13 9.36 -16.05 15.70
C SER A 13 8.54 -14.74 15.81
N LEU A 14 8.82 -13.90 16.81
CA LEU A 14 8.15 -12.60 16.99
C LEU A 14 8.52 -11.56 15.92
N VAL A 15 9.67 -11.73 15.25
CA VAL A 15 10.11 -10.83 14.17
C VAL A 15 9.24 -11.00 12.92
N PHE A 16 8.58 -12.15 12.74
CA PHE A 16 7.85 -12.46 11.51
C PHE A 16 6.42 -11.91 11.46
N THR A 17 5.79 -11.63 12.61
CA THR A 17 4.41 -11.09 12.67
C THR A 17 4.32 -9.57 12.51
N GLY A 18 5.45 -8.85 12.47
CA GLY A 18 5.50 -7.39 12.29
C GLY A 18 5.23 -6.89 10.86
N CYS A 19 5.09 -7.78 9.87
CA CYS A 19 5.05 -7.40 8.46
C CYS A 19 3.78 -6.64 8.03
N ALA A 20 2.60 -6.98 8.58
CA ALA A 20 1.34 -6.40 8.13
C ALA A 20 1.28 -4.87 8.35
N LYS A 21 1.78 -4.39 9.49
CA LYS A 21 1.77 -2.96 9.84
C LYS A 21 2.75 -2.15 9.00
N ILE A 22 3.90 -2.73 8.64
CA ILE A 22 4.90 -2.09 7.78
C ILE A 22 4.38 -1.96 6.36
N SER A 23 3.73 -3.00 5.83
CA SER A 23 3.14 -2.98 4.48
C SER A 23 2.03 -1.94 4.36
N SER A 24 1.12 -1.86 5.33
CA SER A 24 0.03 -0.86 5.32
C SER A 24 0.56 0.58 5.39
N MET A 25 1.61 0.83 6.19
CA MET A 25 2.26 2.15 6.24
C MET A 25 2.86 2.55 4.88
N ARG A 26 3.53 1.62 4.19
CA ARG A 26 4.11 1.88 2.85
C ARG A 26 3.02 2.11 1.81
N ALA A 27 1.92 1.36 1.87
CA ALA A 27 0.76 1.59 1.02
C ALA A 27 0.21 3.01 1.21
N GLY A 28 0.09 3.48 2.45
CA GLY A 28 -0.33 4.85 2.77
C GLY A 28 0.54 5.94 2.14
N VAL A 29 1.85 5.73 2.01
CA VAL A 29 2.74 6.68 1.32
C VAL A 29 2.44 6.74 -0.18
N GLN A 30 2.18 5.59 -0.81
CA GLN A 30 1.81 5.55 -2.22
C GLN A 30 0.44 6.20 -2.46
N ILE A 31 -0.54 5.98 -1.57
CA ILE A 31 -1.86 6.62 -1.61
C ILE A 31 -1.74 8.15 -1.56
N LYS A 32 -0.96 8.69 -0.61
CA LYS A 32 -0.71 10.13 -0.52
C LYS A 32 -0.02 10.70 -1.77
N SER A 33 0.90 9.93 -2.37
CA SER A 33 1.52 10.32 -3.63
C SER A 33 0.48 10.35 -4.76
N ALA A 34 -0.40 9.37 -4.83
CA ALA A 34 -1.45 9.30 -5.83
C ALA A 34 -2.42 10.49 -5.72
N GLN A 35 -2.83 10.85 -4.51
CA GLN A 35 -3.70 12.01 -4.26
C GLN A 35 -3.08 13.30 -4.80
N LYS A 36 -1.77 13.50 -4.67
CA LYS A 36 -1.08 14.67 -5.28
C LYS A 36 -1.16 14.66 -6.80
N TYR A 37 -1.03 13.49 -7.42
CA TYR A 37 -1.17 13.35 -8.87
C TYR A 37 -2.62 13.55 -9.33
N LEU A 38 -3.62 13.03 -8.60
CA LEU A 38 -5.04 13.30 -8.84
C LEU A 38 -5.36 14.81 -8.81
N LEU A 39 -4.78 15.55 -7.86
CA LEU A 39 -4.92 17.01 -7.77
C LEU A 39 -4.22 17.76 -8.90
N SER A 40 -3.19 17.15 -9.50
CA SER A 40 -2.47 17.72 -10.64
C SER A 40 -3.00 17.19 -11.98
N GLU A 41 -4.11 16.46 -11.96
CA GLU A 41 -4.75 15.80 -13.12
C GLU A 41 -3.83 14.82 -13.88
N ASP A 42 -2.72 14.42 -13.26
CA ASP A 42 -1.79 13.42 -13.78
C ASP A 42 -2.32 12.02 -13.42
N TYR A 43 -3.41 11.62 -14.09
CA TYR A 43 -4.15 10.41 -13.74
C TYR A 43 -3.35 9.13 -13.98
N GLU A 44 -2.49 9.10 -15.01
CA GLU A 44 -1.61 7.97 -15.30
C GLU A 44 -0.69 7.66 -14.11
N ARG A 45 -0.03 8.69 -13.56
CA ARG A 45 0.84 8.49 -12.38
C ARG A 45 0.04 8.21 -11.12
N ALA A 46 -1.16 8.78 -10.98
CA ALA A 46 -2.04 8.43 -9.86
C ALA A 46 -2.36 6.92 -9.88
N ILE A 47 -2.78 6.38 -11.03
CA ILE A 47 -3.08 4.96 -11.25
C ILE A 47 -1.86 4.10 -10.91
N GLU A 48 -0.66 4.48 -11.37
CA GLU A 48 0.57 3.74 -11.06
C GLU A 48 0.84 3.65 -9.56
N LYS A 49 0.70 4.76 -8.83
CA LYS A 49 0.91 4.79 -7.37
C LYS A 49 -0.15 3.98 -6.64
N LEU A 50 -1.41 4.02 -7.08
CA LEU A 50 -2.50 3.26 -6.46
C LEU A 50 -2.34 1.76 -6.67
N ASN A 51 -1.92 1.32 -7.86
CA ASN A 51 -1.59 -0.09 -8.11
C ASN A 51 -0.46 -0.57 -7.19
N ARG A 52 0.57 0.25 -6.96
CA ARG A 52 1.63 -0.07 -5.99
C ARG A 52 1.09 -0.14 -4.56
N ALA A 53 0.16 0.74 -4.18
CA ALA A 53 -0.48 0.71 -2.86
C ALA A 53 -1.27 -0.59 -2.66
N ILE A 54 -2.06 -1.01 -3.66
CA ILE A 54 -2.83 -2.25 -3.63
C ILE A 54 -1.91 -3.48 -3.59
N ALA A 55 -0.79 -3.46 -4.32
CA ALA A 55 0.19 -4.55 -4.24
C ALA A 55 0.81 -4.69 -2.84
N MET A 56 0.92 -3.59 -2.08
CA MET A 56 1.44 -3.59 -0.71
C MET A 56 0.37 -3.95 0.33
N ASP A 57 -0.84 -3.44 0.17
CA ASP A 57 -1.99 -3.69 1.04
C ASP A 57 -3.23 -3.98 0.19
N PRO A 58 -3.43 -5.24 -0.24
CA PRO A 58 -4.52 -5.60 -1.16
C PRO A 58 -5.93 -5.33 -0.62
N LYS A 59 -6.07 -5.17 0.71
CA LYS A 59 -7.34 -4.93 1.39
C LYS A 59 -7.57 -3.44 1.69
N ASN A 60 -6.67 -2.56 1.25
CA ASN A 60 -6.80 -1.13 1.49
C ASN A 60 -7.95 -0.53 0.67
N VAL A 61 -9.07 -0.26 1.33
CA VAL A 61 -10.29 0.26 0.68
C VAL A 61 -10.05 1.63 0.02
N GLU A 62 -9.27 2.50 0.66
CA GLU A 62 -8.97 3.84 0.13
C GLU A 62 -8.21 3.75 -1.21
N ALA A 63 -7.24 2.86 -1.32
CA ALA A 63 -6.49 2.67 -2.57
C ALA A 63 -7.38 2.22 -3.74
N HIS A 64 -8.34 1.32 -3.48
CA HIS A 64 -9.30 0.89 -4.49
C HIS A 64 -10.26 2.00 -4.89
N LEU A 65 -10.78 2.78 -3.93
CA LEU A 65 -11.69 3.90 -4.21
C LEU A 65 -11.02 4.98 -5.04
N LEU A 66 -9.81 5.38 -4.67
CA LEU A 66 -9.04 6.38 -5.43
C LEU A 66 -8.66 5.87 -6.82
N LEU A 67 -8.50 4.56 -7.01
CA LEU A 67 -8.20 3.98 -8.32
C LEU A 67 -9.41 4.08 -9.25
N VAL A 68 -10.62 3.82 -8.72
CA VAL A 68 -11.87 4.06 -9.46
C VAL A 68 -12.00 5.54 -9.83
N GLU A 69 -11.75 6.45 -8.88
CA GLU A 69 -11.78 7.89 -9.15
C GLU A 69 -10.77 8.29 -10.24
N ALA A 70 -9.55 7.74 -10.20
CA ALA A 70 -8.51 8.03 -11.18
C ALA A 70 -8.94 7.62 -12.60
N TYR A 71 -9.51 6.42 -12.76
CA TYR A 71 -10.01 5.95 -14.05
C TYR A 71 -11.20 6.76 -14.56
N GLN A 72 -12.12 7.15 -13.67
CA GLN A 72 -13.26 8.00 -14.07
C GLN A 72 -12.79 9.36 -14.56
N LYS A 73 -11.84 9.97 -13.86
CA LYS A 73 -11.30 11.27 -14.25
C LYS A 73 -10.41 11.20 -15.49
N SER A 74 -9.67 10.11 -15.70
CA SER A 74 -8.89 9.94 -16.93
C SER A 74 -9.78 9.87 -18.16
N ASP A 75 -10.87 9.12 -18.08
CA ASP A 75 -11.85 8.99 -19.18
C ASP A 75 -12.50 10.35 -19.50
N MET A 76 -12.87 11.13 -18.48
CA MET A 76 -13.43 12.48 -18.65
C MET A 76 -12.47 13.50 -19.27
N ASN A 77 -11.15 13.31 -19.17
CA ASN A 77 -10.15 14.24 -19.72
C ASN A 77 -9.76 13.93 -21.17
N GLU A 78 -10.22 12.79 -21.71
CA GLU A 78 -9.99 12.40 -23.10
C GLU A 78 -11.08 12.95 -24.06
N GLU A 79 -12.16 13.53 -23.53
CA GLU A 79 -13.21 14.28 -24.29
C GLU A 79 -12.90 15.78 -24.44
#